data_AF-A0A936XHZ4-F1
#
_entry.id   AF-A0A936XHZ4-F1
#
_cell.length_a   1.000
_cell.length_b   1.000
_cell.length_c   1.000
_cell.angle_alpha   90.00
_cell.angle_beta   90.00
_cell.angle_gamma   90.00
#
_symmetry.space_group_name_H-M   'P 1'
#
loop_
_entity.id
_entity.type
_entity.pdbx_description
1 polymer ?
#
loop_
_entity_poly.entity_id
_entity_poly.type
_entity_poly.pdbx_seq_one_letter_code
_entity_poly.pdbx_strand_id
1 'polypeptide(L)'
;MTRNEAVILGTGALLLFAAMVINPWMLSRLLERDLVHLDLRLMIFAVEFALAISGLLLVVHRKTLKVANIALAGFVILLCGSLLLTIDMWLAGVKIDNSVTYIKDVNEVDARLGWKPRPGTGRHFYRGLFDVTYGIDADGLRKMPGVPHPDFNLFFFGDSFTFGHGVADQKTYSYVIAERYLDDRVNIHNAGVMGYGMTQIYLRFLEVENRIGHGDLVILAPLTEDLTRNYETFAERTALRNLMLSNGSEGSQQLRNYPDFSDGTFQYRELPQTLTLSQGLWSRAINAPVSGALFRTLSGGAAKRQRAVDQSLIMLNLIAEKTHAKGARFALVFLPRNNECLTRTYSLNVSRFQYLDLMDKFPSDRDGLDRLIFKGEGHWNDEGQRVAARAMVSVLVEANLIERRYLRD
;
A
#
# COMPACT_ATOMS: atom_id res chain seq x y z
N MET A 1 28.36 3.48 -47.23
CA MET A 1 28.27 2.81 -45.92
C MET A 1 27.71 1.42 -46.17
N THR A 2 28.42 0.37 -45.78
CA THR A 2 27.93 -1.01 -45.93
C THR A 2 26.76 -1.25 -44.96
N ARG A 3 25.93 -2.27 -45.24
CA ARG A 3 24.84 -2.67 -44.33
C ARG A 3 25.36 -2.97 -42.91
N ASN A 4 26.54 -3.58 -42.81
CA ASN A 4 27.18 -3.89 -41.53
C ASN A 4 27.67 -2.63 -40.81
N GLU A 5 28.28 -1.68 -41.53
CA GLU A 5 28.70 -0.40 -40.95
C GLU A 5 27.51 0.41 -40.43
N ALA A 6 26.37 0.40 -41.14
CA ALA A 6 25.15 1.07 -40.71
C ALA A 6 24.57 0.45 -39.43
N VAL A 7 24.57 -0.89 -39.34
CA VAL A 7 24.15 -1.60 -38.12
C VAL A 7 25.08 -1.30 -36.96
N ILE A 8 26.40 -1.36 -37.14
CA ILE A 8 27.38 -1.06 -36.07
C ILE A 8 27.24 0.39 -35.58
N LEU A 9 27.09 1.34 -36.51
CA LEU A 9 26.88 2.74 -36.18
C LEU A 9 25.57 2.95 -35.40
N GLY A 10 24.48 2.32 -35.83
CA GLY A 10 23.19 2.36 -35.14
C GLY A 10 23.25 1.78 -33.73
N THR A 11 23.89 0.62 -33.56
CA THR A 11 24.10 0.01 -32.23
C THR A 11 24.97 0.88 -31.33
N GLY A 12 26.06 1.46 -31.86
CA GLY A 12 26.92 2.36 -31.10
C GLY A 12 26.20 3.63 -30.65
N ALA A 13 25.38 4.22 -31.53
CA ALA A 13 24.55 5.38 -31.20
C ALA A 13 23.49 5.06 -30.13
N LEU A 14 22.84 3.89 -30.21
CA LEU A 14 21.88 3.43 -29.20
C LEU A 14 22.53 3.23 -27.83
N LEU A 15 23.74 2.67 -27.80
CA LEU A 15 24.52 2.50 -26.56
C LEU A 15 24.89 3.82 -25.90
N LEU A 16 25.34 4.79 -26.69
CA LEU A 16 25.63 6.14 -26.21
C LEU A 16 24.36 6.82 -25.67
N PHE A 17 23.23 6.68 -26.38
CA PHE A 17 21.94 7.18 -25.92
C PHE A 17 21.51 6.51 -24.60
N ALA A 18 21.65 5.19 -24.48
CA ALA A 18 21.35 4.46 -23.27
C ALA A 18 22.23 4.92 -22.09
N ALA A 19 23.52 5.16 -22.30
CA ALA A 19 24.41 5.70 -21.27
C ALA A 19 23.96 7.09 -20.80
N MET A 20 23.54 7.96 -21.72
CA MET A 20 23.01 9.28 -21.34
C MET A 20 21.76 9.18 -20.46
N VAL A 21 20.86 8.23 -20.75
CA VAL A 21 19.61 8.02 -19.99
C VAL A 21 19.85 7.32 -18.65
N ILE A 22 20.76 6.36 -18.62
CA ILE A 22 21.12 5.57 -17.44
C ILE A 22 22.29 6.24 -16.73
N ASN A 23 22.05 7.44 -16.21
CA ASN A 23 22.99 8.09 -15.29
C ASN A 23 22.30 8.37 -13.94
N PRO A 24 23.06 8.55 -12.85
CA PRO A 24 22.48 8.69 -11.51
C PRO A 24 21.53 9.88 -11.40
N TRP A 25 21.78 10.96 -12.14
CA TRP A 25 21.01 12.19 -12.08
C TRP A 25 19.66 12.07 -12.79
N MET A 26 19.66 11.51 -14.00
CA MET A 26 18.48 11.26 -14.81
C MET A 26 17.60 10.21 -14.14
N LEU A 27 18.19 9.12 -13.61
CA LEU A 27 17.45 8.12 -12.85
C LEU A 27 16.86 8.70 -11.57
N SER A 28 17.60 9.54 -10.84
CA SER A 28 17.05 10.19 -9.63
C SER A 28 15.84 11.08 -9.97
N ARG A 29 15.89 11.81 -11.09
CA ARG A 29 14.76 12.63 -11.56
C ARG A 29 13.58 11.79 -12.05
N LEU A 30 13.83 10.78 -12.87
CA LEU A 30 12.77 9.90 -13.41
C LEU A 30 12.05 9.12 -12.31
N LEU A 31 12.77 8.77 -11.24
CA LEU A 31 12.23 8.00 -10.13
C LEU A 31 11.66 8.85 -9.00
N GLU A 32 11.75 10.18 -9.12
CA GLU A 32 11.46 11.13 -8.03
C GLU A 32 12.12 10.69 -6.70
N ARG A 33 13.34 10.14 -6.80
CA ARG A 33 14.04 9.52 -5.67
C ARG A 33 15.49 9.91 -5.67
N ASP A 34 15.96 10.27 -4.50
CA ASP A 34 17.36 10.54 -4.28
C ASP A 34 18.11 9.20 -4.19
N LEU A 35 18.99 8.91 -5.16
CA LEU A 35 19.81 7.70 -5.16
C LEU A 35 21.00 7.90 -4.20
N VAL A 36 20.74 8.04 -2.89
CA VAL A 36 21.68 8.61 -1.90
C VAL A 36 22.89 7.73 -1.61
N HIS A 37 22.76 6.40 -1.75
CA HIS A 37 23.86 5.49 -1.38
C HIS A 37 25.04 5.62 -2.35
N LEU A 38 26.22 5.91 -1.81
CA LEU A 38 27.47 6.08 -2.58
C LEU A 38 27.75 4.85 -3.46
N ASP A 39 27.59 3.65 -2.91
CA ASP A 39 27.82 2.39 -3.62
C ASP A 39 26.90 2.24 -4.83
N LEU A 40 25.64 2.62 -4.69
CA LEU A 40 24.65 2.60 -5.77
C LEU A 40 25.01 3.59 -6.88
N ARG A 41 25.44 4.80 -6.54
CA ARG A 41 25.90 5.79 -7.52
C ARG A 41 27.11 5.27 -8.28
N LEU A 42 28.09 4.70 -7.58
CA LEU A 42 29.30 4.14 -8.20
C LEU A 42 28.97 2.99 -9.16
N MET A 43 28.04 2.10 -8.81
CA MET A 43 27.61 1.01 -9.69
C MET A 43 26.89 1.54 -10.94
N ILE A 44 25.99 2.51 -10.79
CA ILE A 44 25.30 3.13 -11.94
C ILE A 44 26.32 3.83 -12.85
N PHE A 45 27.28 4.56 -12.28
CA PHE A 45 28.38 5.15 -13.05
C PHE A 45 29.22 4.10 -13.80
N ALA A 46 29.48 2.94 -13.19
CA ALA A 46 30.21 1.86 -13.86
C ALA A 46 29.43 1.32 -15.07
N VAL A 47 28.10 1.20 -14.96
CA VAL A 47 27.22 0.80 -16.08
C VAL A 47 27.20 1.87 -17.17
N GLU A 48 26.99 3.13 -16.79
CA GLU A 48 27.03 4.28 -17.71
C GLU A 48 28.34 4.30 -18.50
N PHE A 49 29.47 4.17 -17.80
CA PHE A 49 30.80 4.18 -18.40
C PHE A 49 31.02 3.01 -19.36
N ALA A 50 30.59 1.80 -19.00
CA ALA A 50 30.70 0.62 -19.85
C ALA A 50 29.87 0.74 -21.14
N LEU A 51 28.64 1.26 -21.04
CA LEU A 51 27.76 1.55 -22.18
C LEU A 51 28.36 2.63 -23.07
N ALA A 52 28.86 3.73 -22.47
CA ALA A 52 29.44 4.85 -23.19
C ALA A 52 30.69 4.45 -23.97
N ILE A 53 31.63 3.74 -23.33
CA ILE A 53 32.85 3.26 -23.98
C ILE A 53 32.52 2.27 -25.09
N SER A 54 31.63 1.32 -24.84
CA SER A 54 31.26 0.32 -25.84
C SER A 54 30.58 0.99 -27.04
N GLY A 55 29.66 1.93 -26.80
CA GLY A 55 29.02 2.71 -27.85
C GLY A 55 30.04 3.52 -28.65
N LEU A 56 30.96 4.23 -27.98
CA LEU A 56 32.00 5.02 -28.62
C LEU A 56 32.94 4.16 -29.48
N LEU A 57 33.40 3.02 -28.96
CA LEU A 57 34.25 2.08 -29.71
C LEU A 57 33.56 1.55 -30.97
N LEU A 58 32.26 1.24 -30.89
CA LEU A 58 31.48 0.84 -32.06
C LEU A 58 31.40 1.95 -33.10
N VAL A 59 31.11 3.19 -32.69
CA VAL A 59 31.00 4.33 -33.62
C VAL A 59 32.36 4.63 -34.27
N VAL A 60 33.43 4.72 -33.47
CA VAL A 60 34.77 5.09 -33.94
C VAL A 60 35.35 4.01 -34.85
N HIS A 61 35.26 2.74 -34.45
CA HIS A 61 35.87 1.63 -35.18
C HIS A 61 34.92 0.92 -36.16
N ARG A 62 33.73 1.46 -36.44
CA ARG A 62 32.69 0.84 -37.28
C ARG A 62 33.15 0.23 -38.62
N LYS A 63 34.21 0.77 -39.21
CA LYS A 63 34.77 0.31 -40.50
C LYS A 63 35.67 -0.92 -40.37
N THR A 64 36.23 -1.17 -39.19
CA THR A 64 37.16 -2.28 -38.91
C THR A 64 36.53 -3.40 -38.09
N LEU A 65 35.36 -3.15 -37.50
CA LEU A 65 34.68 -4.09 -36.63
C LEU A 65 33.94 -5.18 -37.43
N LYS A 66 34.09 -6.43 -37.01
CA LYS A 66 33.42 -7.61 -37.60
C LYS A 66 32.10 -7.90 -36.87
N VAL A 67 31.29 -8.82 -37.40
CA VAL A 67 30.03 -9.29 -36.76
C VAL A 67 30.25 -9.73 -35.30
N ALA A 68 31.41 -10.32 -34.98
CA ALA A 68 31.81 -10.66 -33.62
C ALA A 68 31.79 -9.46 -32.63
N ASN A 69 31.99 -8.25 -33.13
CA ASN A 69 31.97 -7.03 -32.31
C ASN A 69 30.54 -6.51 -32.08
N ILE A 70 29.61 -6.82 -32.98
CA ILE A 70 28.17 -6.60 -32.75
C ILE A 70 27.67 -7.60 -31.69
N ALA A 71 28.12 -8.86 -31.76
CA ALA A 71 27.83 -9.85 -30.73
C ALA A 71 28.41 -9.45 -29.36
N LEU A 72 29.64 -8.91 -29.33
CA LEU A 72 30.25 -8.36 -28.12
C LEU A 72 29.45 -7.15 -27.58
N ALA A 73 29.01 -6.24 -28.45
CA ALA A 73 28.16 -5.12 -28.06
C ALA A 73 26.82 -5.60 -27.47
N GLY A 74 26.17 -6.58 -28.12
CA GLY A 74 24.97 -7.23 -27.60
C GLY A 74 25.21 -7.88 -26.24
N PHE A 75 26.35 -8.55 -26.06
CA PHE A 75 26.75 -9.13 -24.78
C PHE A 75 26.93 -8.06 -23.69
N VAL A 76 27.58 -6.93 -24.00
CA VAL A 76 27.73 -5.81 -23.05
C VAL A 76 26.38 -5.21 -22.69
N ILE A 77 25.46 -5.03 -23.64
CA ILE A 77 24.09 -4.55 -23.38
C ILE A 77 23.38 -5.50 -22.42
N LEU A 78 23.45 -6.81 -22.69
CA LEU A 78 22.84 -7.83 -21.82
C LEU A 78 23.45 -7.80 -20.42
N LEU A 79 24.77 -7.67 -20.31
CA LEU A 79 25.46 -7.59 -19.02
C LEU A 79 25.03 -6.33 -18.24
N CYS A 80 25.04 -5.16 -18.88
CA CYS A 80 24.62 -3.90 -18.28
C CYS A 80 23.15 -3.92 -17.86
N GLY A 81 22.27 -4.43 -18.74
CA GLY A 81 20.84 -4.62 -18.45
C GLY A 81 20.62 -5.56 -17.27
N SER A 82 21.39 -6.66 -17.19
CA SER A 82 21.32 -7.61 -16.06
C SER A 82 21.79 -6.98 -14.75
N LEU A 83 22.82 -6.13 -14.79
CA LEU A 83 23.32 -5.43 -13.62
C LEU A 83 22.32 -4.38 -13.12
N LEU A 84 21.71 -3.60 -14.02
CA LEU A 84 20.66 -2.64 -13.66
C LEU A 84 19.44 -3.33 -13.07
N LEU A 85 19.01 -4.45 -13.67
CA LEU A 85 17.91 -5.25 -13.12
C LEU A 85 18.25 -5.79 -11.72
N THR A 86 19.48 -6.26 -11.52
CA THR A 86 19.95 -6.75 -10.23
C THR A 86 19.95 -5.64 -9.18
N ILE A 87 20.41 -4.45 -9.54
CA ILE A 87 20.39 -3.26 -8.68
C ILE A 87 18.95 -2.88 -8.32
N ASP A 88 18.06 -2.81 -9.31
CA ASP A 88 16.65 -2.46 -9.09
C ASP A 88 15.96 -3.47 -8.16
N MET A 89 16.24 -4.77 -8.34
CA MET A 89 15.78 -5.84 -7.45
C MET A 89 16.42 -5.78 -6.05
N TRP A 90 17.69 -5.37 -5.95
CA TRP A 90 18.38 -5.17 -4.67
C TRP A 90 17.79 -3.99 -3.89
N LEU A 91 17.45 -2.89 -4.57
CA LEU A 91 16.77 -1.74 -3.97
C LEU A 91 15.40 -2.09 -3.37
N ALA A 92 14.70 -3.05 -3.96
CA ALA A 92 13.48 -3.60 -3.34
C ALA A 92 13.76 -4.26 -1.98
N GLY A 93 14.95 -4.86 -1.81
CA GLY A 93 15.41 -5.46 -0.55
C GLY A 93 15.90 -4.45 0.49
N VAL A 94 16.66 -3.44 0.08
CA VAL A 94 17.23 -2.41 0.99
C VAL A 94 16.16 -1.57 1.67
N LYS A 95 15.02 -1.34 1.00
CA LYS A 95 13.86 -0.64 1.58
C LYS A 95 13.33 -1.29 2.86
N ILE A 96 13.56 -2.59 3.03
CA ILE A 96 13.07 -3.37 4.18
C ILE A 96 14.08 -3.33 5.34
N ASP A 97 15.37 -3.16 5.04
CA ASP A 97 16.47 -3.26 6.01
C ASP A 97 16.82 -1.91 6.69
N ASN A 98 16.67 -0.79 5.96
CA ASN A 98 17.03 0.53 6.50
C ASN A 98 15.96 1.17 7.40
N SER A 99 14.72 0.68 7.37
CA SER A 99 13.68 1.11 8.31
C SER A 99 13.83 0.35 9.63
N VAL A 100 14.41 0.98 10.66
CA VAL A 100 14.24 0.47 12.03
C VAL A 100 12.81 0.79 12.46
N THR A 101 11.89 -0.08 12.04
CA THR A 101 10.52 -0.13 12.51
C THR A 101 10.38 -1.35 13.41
N TYR A 102 9.67 -1.19 14.52
CA TYR A 102 9.22 -2.34 15.29
C TYR A 102 7.79 -2.09 15.77
N ILE A 103 6.98 -3.14 15.67
CA ILE A 103 5.59 -3.17 16.07
C ILE A 103 5.49 -4.21 17.19
N LYS A 104 5.36 -3.76 18.43
CA LYS A 104 5.35 -4.62 19.60
C LYS A 104 3.98 -4.62 20.27
N ASP A 105 3.44 -5.82 20.54
CA ASP A 105 2.17 -6.02 21.26
C ASP A 105 0.95 -5.32 20.61
N VAL A 106 1.00 -5.07 19.29
CA VAL A 106 -0.12 -4.46 18.54
C VAL A 106 -1.01 -5.53 17.91
N ASN A 107 -0.42 -6.58 17.34
CA ASN A 107 -1.14 -7.66 16.67
C ASN A 107 -0.75 -9.00 17.26
N GLU A 108 -1.66 -9.98 17.14
CA GLU A 108 -1.39 -11.38 17.39
C GLU A 108 -1.92 -12.25 16.25
N VAL A 109 -1.36 -13.45 16.11
CA VAL A 109 -1.78 -14.40 15.07
C VAL A 109 -3.20 -14.86 15.34
N ASP A 110 -4.00 -14.93 14.28
CA ASP A 110 -5.37 -15.42 14.32
C ASP A 110 -5.61 -16.39 13.17
N ALA A 111 -6.21 -17.54 13.47
CA ALA A 111 -6.41 -18.59 12.46
C ALA A 111 -7.41 -18.20 11.36
N ARG A 112 -8.32 -17.27 11.64
CA ARG A 112 -9.36 -16.81 10.71
C ARG A 112 -8.91 -15.55 9.96
N LEU A 113 -8.39 -14.55 10.68
CA LEU A 113 -7.99 -13.28 10.07
C LEU A 113 -6.56 -13.26 9.55
N GLY A 114 -5.77 -14.28 9.88
CA GLY A 114 -4.32 -14.28 9.76
C GLY A 114 -3.68 -13.58 10.97
N TRP A 115 -4.01 -12.32 11.19
CA TRP A 115 -3.70 -11.61 12.44
C TRP A 115 -4.88 -10.76 12.86
N LYS A 116 -4.92 -10.37 14.14
CA LYS A 116 -5.88 -9.39 14.67
C LYS A 116 -5.20 -8.47 15.68
N PRO A 117 -5.78 -7.29 15.98
CA PRO A 117 -5.28 -6.43 17.04
C PRO A 117 -5.30 -7.16 18.38
N ARG A 118 -4.19 -7.08 19.12
CA ARG A 118 -4.06 -7.63 20.47
C ARG A 118 -4.66 -6.64 21.48
N PRO A 119 -5.65 -7.04 22.31
CA PRO A 119 -6.16 -6.19 23.39
C PRO A 119 -5.06 -5.70 24.34
N GLY A 120 -5.21 -4.46 24.81
CA GLY A 120 -4.29 -3.82 25.73
C GLY A 120 -3.55 -2.64 25.12
N THR A 121 -2.23 -2.61 25.30
CA THR A 121 -1.38 -1.51 24.86
C THR A 121 -0.24 -2.04 24.00
N GLY A 122 -0.16 -1.54 22.77
CA GLY A 122 0.93 -1.85 21.84
C GLY A 122 1.76 -0.63 21.51
N ARG A 123 3.02 -0.82 21.10
CA ARG A 123 3.93 0.25 20.68
C ARG A 123 4.34 0.05 19.24
N HIS A 124 4.31 1.12 18.46
CA HIS A 124 4.86 1.16 17.12
C HIS A 124 5.87 2.30 17.02
N PHE A 125 7.11 1.92 16.78
CA PHE A 125 8.21 2.85 16.54
C PHE A 125 8.65 2.78 15.09
N TYR A 126 8.88 3.95 14.50
CA TYR A 126 9.54 4.13 13.22
C TYR A 126 10.60 5.22 13.36
N ARG A 127 11.88 4.84 13.27
CA ARG A 127 13.01 5.76 13.42
C ARG A 127 12.87 7.00 12.56
N GLY A 128 12.87 8.17 13.21
CA GLY A 128 12.84 9.48 12.54
C GLY A 128 11.45 9.90 12.04
N LEU A 129 10.41 9.08 12.22
CA LEU A 129 9.04 9.42 11.83
C LEU A 129 8.11 9.52 13.04
N PHE A 130 7.98 8.45 13.84
CA PHE A 130 7.09 8.43 14.99
C PHE A 130 7.48 7.37 16.02
N ASP A 131 7.02 7.57 17.26
CA ASP A 131 7.06 6.60 18.35
C ASP A 131 5.73 6.70 19.10
N VAL A 132 4.85 5.74 18.88
CA VAL A 132 3.46 5.84 19.32
C VAL A 132 3.03 4.61 20.09
N THR A 133 2.13 4.85 21.02
CA THR A 133 1.45 3.84 21.81
C THR A 133 -0.02 3.79 21.40
N TYR A 134 -0.52 2.59 21.15
CA TYR A 134 -1.88 2.32 20.73
C TYR A 134 -2.66 1.69 21.88
N GLY A 135 -3.84 2.22 22.17
CA GLY A 135 -4.84 1.56 23.01
C GLY A 135 -5.74 0.69 22.15
N ILE A 136 -5.85 -0.58 22.51
CA ILE A 136 -6.75 -1.55 21.87
C ILE A 136 -7.65 -2.12 22.96
N ASP A 137 -8.97 -2.04 22.77
CA ASP A 137 -9.93 -2.53 23.75
C ASP A 137 -10.03 -4.07 23.77
N ALA A 138 -10.89 -4.60 24.65
CA ALA A 138 -11.09 -6.03 24.82
C ALA A 138 -11.59 -6.74 23.54
N ASP A 139 -12.23 -6.00 22.62
CA ASP A 139 -12.78 -6.51 21.37
C ASP A 139 -11.81 -6.33 20.19
N GLY A 140 -10.60 -5.82 20.45
CA GLY A 140 -9.62 -5.54 19.41
C GLY A 140 -9.92 -4.28 18.61
N LEU A 141 -10.75 -3.37 19.11
CA LEU A 141 -11.00 -2.06 18.48
C LEU A 141 -10.00 -1.03 19.00
N ARG A 142 -9.70 0.00 18.20
CA ARG A 142 -8.94 1.15 18.72
C ARG A 142 -9.71 1.79 19.87
N LYS A 143 -8.99 2.21 20.91
CA LYS A 143 -9.58 2.89 22.06
C LYS A 143 -10.22 4.23 21.64
N MET A 144 -11.48 4.41 22.02
CA MET A 144 -12.32 5.57 21.72
C MET A 144 -12.81 6.23 23.02
N PRO A 145 -13.24 7.51 23.00
CA PRO A 145 -13.70 8.19 24.23
C PRO A 145 -14.95 7.54 24.82
N GLY A 146 -15.77 6.86 24.00
CA GLY A 146 -16.97 6.14 24.40
C GLY A 146 -18.14 7.06 24.74
N VAL A 147 -19.35 6.61 24.43
CA VAL A 147 -20.60 7.29 24.80
C VAL A 147 -21.49 6.27 25.52
N PRO A 148 -21.93 6.51 26.78
CA PRO A 148 -22.67 5.51 27.56
C PRO A 148 -24.06 5.16 27.00
N HIS A 149 -24.79 6.18 26.51
CA HIS A 149 -26.17 6.04 26.05
C HIS A 149 -26.34 6.71 24.68
N PRO A 150 -25.71 6.16 23.62
CA PRO A 150 -25.84 6.74 22.30
C PRO A 150 -27.21 6.42 21.69
N ASP A 151 -27.74 7.35 20.91
CA ASP A 151 -28.90 7.12 20.04
C ASP A 151 -28.56 6.08 18.95
N PHE A 152 -27.33 6.11 18.44
CA PHE A 152 -26.80 5.11 17.50
C PHE A 152 -25.26 5.11 17.47
N ASN A 153 -24.69 4.06 16.87
CA ASN A 153 -23.27 3.84 16.73
C ASN A 153 -22.80 4.01 15.28
N LEU A 154 -21.59 4.55 15.11
CA LEU A 154 -20.81 4.50 13.87
C LEU A 154 -19.74 3.42 13.98
N PHE A 155 -19.67 2.53 13.00
CA PHE A 155 -18.62 1.51 12.92
C PHE A 155 -17.73 1.75 11.71
N PHE A 156 -16.45 2.07 11.95
CA PHE A 156 -15.45 2.22 10.89
C PHE A 156 -14.68 0.92 10.67
N PHE A 157 -14.63 0.45 9.43
CA PHE A 157 -13.86 -0.72 9.00
C PHE A 157 -12.88 -0.32 7.90
N GLY A 158 -11.66 -0.83 7.92
CA GLY A 158 -10.65 -0.50 6.90
C GLY A 158 -9.26 -0.99 7.28
N ASP A 159 -8.25 -0.43 6.63
CA ASP A 159 -6.86 -0.84 6.78
C ASP A 159 -6.10 0.01 7.84
N SER A 160 -4.79 0.19 7.63
CA SER A 160 -3.92 1.04 8.45
C SER A 160 -4.34 2.51 8.50
N PHE A 161 -4.99 3.05 7.48
CA PHE A 161 -5.47 4.44 7.50
C PHE A 161 -6.62 4.61 8.48
N THR A 162 -7.58 3.68 8.46
CA THR A 162 -8.69 3.59 9.43
C THR A 162 -8.19 3.32 10.84
N PHE A 163 -7.22 2.41 11.00
CA PHE A 163 -6.60 2.12 12.31
C PHE A 163 -5.87 3.33 12.91
N GLY A 164 -5.36 4.25 12.07
CA GLY A 164 -4.53 5.37 12.50
C GLY A 164 -3.07 4.98 12.69
N HIS A 165 -2.48 4.34 11.69
CA HIS A 165 -1.05 4.01 11.67
C HIS A 165 -0.20 5.25 11.95
N GLY A 166 0.70 5.15 12.93
CA GLY A 166 1.70 6.17 13.24
C GLY A 166 1.19 7.31 14.10
N VAL A 167 -0.08 7.26 14.55
CA VAL A 167 -0.67 8.30 15.40
C VAL A 167 -1.30 7.72 16.68
N ALA A 168 -1.30 8.51 17.75
CA ALA A 168 -1.93 8.13 19.01
C ALA A 168 -3.47 8.02 18.87
N ASP A 169 -4.13 7.35 19.82
CA ASP A 169 -5.59 7.12 19.78
C ASP A 169 -6.39 8.41 19.51
N GLN A 170 -6.02 9.50 20.21
CA GLN A 170 -6.70 10.79 20.15
C GLN A 170 -6.49 11.55 18.83
N LYS A 171 -5.58 11.04 17.99
CA LYS A 171 -5.20 11.65 16.71
C LYS A 171 -5.77 10.89 15.53
N THR A 172 -6.35 9.71 15.73
CA THR A 172 -7.07 8.99 14.67
C THR A 172 -8.24 9.84 14.18
N TYR A 173 -8.53 9.82 12.88
CA TYR A 173 -9.63 10.63 12.36
C TYR A 173 -10.96 10.28 13.02
N SER A 174 -11.20 9.00 13.35
CA SER A 174 -12.42 8.55 14.02
C SER A 174 -12.53 9.12 15.43
N TYR A 175 -11.44 9.18 16.19
CA TYR A 175 -11.42 9.86 17.49
C TYR A 175 -11.69 11.36 17.34
N VAL A 176 -11.03 12.00 16.38
CA VAL A 176 -11.23 13.44 16.11
C VAL A 176 -12.68 13.73 15.72
N ILE A 177 -13.35 12.84 14.98
CA ILE A 177 -14.79 12.93 14.67
C ILE A 177 -15.61 12.90 15.97
N ALA A 178 -15.41 11.90 16.83
CA ALA A 178 -16.14 11.76 18.09
C ALA A 178 -15.93 12.97 19.02
N GLU A 179 -14.69 13.43 19.15
CA GLU A 179 -14.34 14.52 20.07
C GLU A 179 -14.86 15.88 19.59
N ARG A 180 -14.71 16.18 18.29
CA ARG A 180 -14.84 17.55 17.80
C ARG A 180 -16.11 17.83 17.02
N TYR A 181 -16.72 16.81 16.44
CA TYR A 181 -17.80 16.99 15.46
C TYR A 181 -19.12 16.42 15.91
N LEU A 182 -19.13 15.33 16.70
CA LEU A 182 -20.36 14.68 17.14
C LEU A 182 -20.63 14.92 18.61
N ASP A 183 -21.89 15.17 18.97
CA ASP A 183 -22.31 15.27 20.37
C ASP A 183 -22.45 13.89 21.04
N ASP A 184 -22.76 13.90 22.33
CA ASP A 184 -22.77 12.72 23.21
C ASP A 184 -23.98 11.78 22.97
N ARG A 185 -24.65 11.88 21.81
CA ARG A 185 -25.65 10.92 21.33
C ARG A 185 -25.11 9.96 20.27
N VAL A 186 -23.90 10.16 19.76
CA VAL A 186 -23.33 9.29 18.73
C VAL A 186 -22.04 8.65 19.23
N ASN A 187 -22.01 7.33 19.29
CA ASN A 187 -20.81 6.58 19.65
C ASN A 187 -20.04 6.16 18.40
N ILE A 188 -18.71 6.04 18.50
CA ILE A 188 -17.86 5.58 17.40
C ILE A 188 -17.04 4.37 17.82
N HIS A 189 -17.05 3.34 16.96
CA HIS A 189 -16.19 2.17 17.03
C HIS A 189 -15.22 2.19 15.85
N ASN A 190 -13.93 2.02 16.12
CA ASN A 190 -12.90 1.94 15.09
C ASN A 190 -12.34 0.51 15.02
N ALA A 191 -12.81 -0.23 14.02
CA ALA A 191 -12.43 -1.61 13.71
C ALA A 191 -11.41 -1.73 12.57
N GLY A 192 -10.74 -0.62 12.20
CA GLY A 192 -9.64 -0.66 11.22
C GLY A 192 -8.50 -1.52 11.72
N VAL A 193 -7.76 -2.18 10.81
CA VAL A 193 -6.59 -2.99 11.17
C VAL A 193 -5.49 -2.82 10.13
N MET A 194 -4.27 -2.59 10.61
CA MET A 194 -3.11 -2.43 9.74
C MET A 194 -2.94 -3.61 8.78
N GLY A 195 -2.66 -3.30 7.51
CA GLY A 195 -2.32 -4.28 6.47
C GLY A 195 -3.48 -5.12 5.95
N TYR A 196 -4.72 -4.85 6.39
CA TYR A 196 -5.87 -5.60 5.90
C TYR A 196 -6.20 -5.30 4.45
N GLY A 197 -6.49 -6.36 3.69
CA GLY A 197 -7.21 -6.28 2.42
C GLY A 197 -8.71 -6.57 2.60
N MET A 198 -9.48 -6.47 1.51
CA MET A 198 -10.94 -6.63 1.56
C MET A 198 -11.43 -7.95 2.16
N THR A 199 -10.70 -9.05 1.95
CA THR A 199 -11.02 -10.36 2.56
C THR A 199 -10.97 -10.29 4.09
N GLN A 200 -9.94 -9.66 4.65
CA GLN A 200 -9.80 -9.53 6.10
C GLN A 200 -10.76 -8.48 6.67
N ILE A 201 -10.98 -7.37 5.95
CA ILE A 201 -11.99 -6.36 6.33
C ILE A 201 -13.38 -6.99 6.44
N TYR A 202 -13.76 -7.84 5.48
CA TYR A 202 -15.03 -8.58 5.53
C TYR A 202 -15.11 -9.51 6.74
N LEU A 203 -14.06 -10.31 6.98
CA LEU A 203 -14.05 -11.21 8.13
C LEU A 203 -14.08 -10.45 9.46
N ARG A 204 -13.43 -9.28 9.54
CA ARG A 204 -13.47 -8.40 10.70
C ARG A 204 -14.86 -7.81 10.92
N PHE A 205 -15.56 -7.45 9.84
CA PHE A 205 -16.97 -7.09 9.92
C PHE A 205 -17.81 -8.21 10.54
N LEU A 206 -17.62 -9.48 10.12
CA LEU A 206 -18.35 -10.61 10.71
C LEU A 206 -18.06 -10.83 12.20
N GLU A 207 -16.86 -10.51 12.70
CA GLU A 207 -16.57 -10.58 14.15
C GLU A 207 -17.32 -9.51 14.95
N VAL A 208 -17.56 -8.36 14.34
CA VAL A 208 -18.16 -7.18 14.98
C VAL A 208 -19.68 -7.09 14.71
N GLU A 209 -20.21 -7.81 13.71
CA GLU A 209 -21.59 -7.62 13.21
C GLU A 209 -22.69 -7.83 14.27
N ASN A 210 -22.41 -8.61 15.32
CA ASN A 210 -23.33 -8.82 16.43
C ASN A 210 -23.54 -7.58 17.31
N ARG A 211 -22.65 -6.59 17.22
CA ARG A 211 -22.76 -5.31 17.93
C ARG A 211 -23.53 -4.25 17.14
N ILE A 212 -23.80 -4.52 15.86
CA ILE A 212 -24.48 -3.60 14.95
C ILE A 212 -25.99 -3.83 15.08
N GLY A 213 -26.69 -2.80 15.52
CA GLY A 213 -28.13 -2.77 15.73
C GLY A 213 -28.87 -1.85 14.74
N HIS A 214 -30.19 -1.78 14.93
CA HIS A 214 -31.06 -0.92 14.14
C HIS A 214 -30.68 0.56 14.32
N GLY A 215 -30.59 1.31 13.21
CA GLY A 215 -30.25 2.75 13.21
C GLY A 215 -28.76 3.07 13.17
N ASP A 216 -27.89 2.11 13.51
CA ASP A 216 -26.45 2.25 13.41
C ASP A 216 -26.01 2.51 11.96
N LEU A 217 -24.78 3.01 11.80
CA LEU A 217 -24.16 3.26 10.50
C LEU A 217 -22.82 2.55 10.40
N VAL A 218 -22.70 1.68 9.41
CA VAL A 218 -21.47 0.97 9.04
C VAL A 218 -20.77 1.75 7.93
N ILE A 219 -19.51 2.11 8.19
CA ILE A 219 -18.67 2.87 7.27
C ILE A 219 -17.49 1.99 6.89
N LEU A 220 -17.50 1.51 5.66
CA LEU A 220 -16.38 0.80 5.06
C LEU A 220 -15.46 1.84 4.42
N ALA A 221 -14.25 1.97 4.95
CA ALA A 221 -13.26 2.97 4.59
C ALA A 221 -11.94 2.36 4.07
N PRO A 222 -11.93 1.62 2.95
CA PRO A 222 -10.72 1.06 2.37
C PRO A 222 -9.96 2.08 1.52
N LEU A 223 -8.65 1.86 1.34
CA LEU A 223 -7.94 2.38 0.18
C LEU A 223 -8.42 1.64 -1.07
N THR A 224 -8.32 2.26 -2.24
CA THR A 224 -8.63 1.53 -3.49
C THR A 224 -7.70 0.34 -3.69
N GLU A 225 -6.45 0.43 -3.24
CA GLU A 225 -5.50 -0.70 -3.31
C GLU A 225 -5.94 -1.92 -2.49
N ASP A 226 -6.71 -1.72 -1.42
CA ASP A 226 -7.19 -2.82 -0.57
C ASP A 226 -8.13 -3.76 -1.33
N LEU A 227 -8.78 -3.25 -2.39
CA LEU A 227 -9.61 -4.05 -3.31
C LEU A 227 -8.80 -5.11 -4.07
N THR A 228 -7.48 -4.95 -4.13
CA THR A 228 -6.58 -5.91 -4.78
C THR A 228 -5.74 -6.73 -3.81
N ARG A 229 -5.79 -6.40 -2.51
CA ARG A 229 -5.07 -7.13 -1.46
C ARG A 229 -5.85 -8.40 -1.09
N ASN A 230 -5.37 -9.53 -1.58
CA ASN A 230 -5.89 -10.87 -1.31
C ASN A 230 -4.76 -11.88 -1.03
N TYR A 231 -5.12 -13.16 -0.84
CA TYR A 231 -4.16 -14.24 -0.59
C TYR A 231 -3.02 -14.26 -1.61
N GLU A 232 -3.31 -14.21 -2.91
CA GLU A 232 -2.27 -14.28 -3.96
C GLU A 232 -1.23 -13.15 -3.79
N THR A 233 -1.71 -11.91 -3.64
CA THR A 233 -0.82 -10.75 -3.49
C THR A 233 -0.06 -10.74 -2.16
N PHE A 234 -0.64 -11.33 -1.10
CA PHE A 234 -0.01 -11.41 0.21
C PHE A 234 1.04 -12.51 0.29
N ALA A 235 0.76 -13.68 -0.28
CA ALA A 235 1.69 -14.80 -0.37
C ALA A 235 3.01 -14.42 -1.07
N GLU A 236 2.94 -13.49 -2.04
CA GLU A 236 4.09 -12.96 -2.77
C GLU A 236 4.91 -11.89 -1.99
N ARG A 237 4.43 -11.41 -0.82
CA ARG A 237 5.00 -10.27 -0.06
C ARG A 237 5.55 -10.65 1.33
N THR A 238 6.68 -11.36 1.38
CA THR A 238 7.30 -11.85 2.64
C THR A 238 7.70 -10.75 3.63
N ALA A 239 8.09 -9.56 3.17
CA ALA A 239 8.48 -8.47 4.05
C ALA A 239 7.33 -7.97 4.93
N LEU A 240 6.11 -7.91 4.37
CA LEU A 240 4.91 -7.55 5.14
C LEU A 240 4.59 -8.63 6.18
N ARG A 241 4.77 -9.91 5.84
CA ARG A 241 4.54 -11.01 6.80
C ARG A 241 5.43 -10.88 8.04
N ASN A 242 6.71 -10.57 7.85
CA ASN A 242 7.65 -10.44 8.96
C ASN A 242 7.40 -9.16 9.77
N LEU A 243 7.08 -8.04 9.11
CA LEU A 243 6.83 -6.77 9.80
C LEU A 243 5.60 -6.83 10.72
N MET A 244 4.49 -7.37 10.20
CA MET A 244 3.21 -7.40 10.91
C MET A 244 3.19 -8.32 12.14
N LEU A 245 4.15 -9.26 12.20
CA LEU A 245 4.27 -10.30 13.22
C LEU A 245 5.58 -10.23 14.01
N SER A 246 6.34 -9.13 13.83
CA SER A 246 7.63 -8.91 14.50
C SER A 246 7.44 -8.55 15.97
N ASN A 247 7.05 -9.54 16.78
CA ASN A 247 7.20 -9.45 18.22
C ASN A 247 8.70 -9.39 18.52
N GLY A 248 9.20 -8.21 18.89
CA GLY A 248 10.60 -7.97 19.29
C GLY A 248 11.07 -8.70 20.56
N SER A 249 10.41 -9.80 20.94
CA SER A 249 10.83 -10.68 22.05
C SER A 249 10.13 -12.03 21.90
N GLU A 250 10.94 -13.09 21.87
CA GLU A 250 10.63 -14.50 22.15
C GLU A 250 9.20 -14.98 21.84
N GLY A 251 9.04 -15.63 20.68
CA GLY A 251 7.83 -16.38 20.33
C GLY A 251 6.99 -15.76 19.21
N SER A 252 7.61 -15.33 18.10
CA SER A 252 6.86 -15.01 16.87
C SER A 252 6.09 -16.24 16.42
N GLN A 253 4.80 -16.33 16.76
CA GLN A 253 3.93 -17.33 16.19
C GLN A 253 3.96 -17.14 14.67
N GLN A 254 4.37 -18.18 13.94
CA GLN A 254 4.43 -18.10 12.49
C GLN A 254 3.01 -18.08 11.93
N LEU A 255 2.70 -17.09 11.10
CA LEU A 255 1.48 -17.07 10.33
C LEU A 255 1.51 -18.20 9.29
N ARG A 256 0.72 -19.24 9.59
CA ARG A 256 0.60 -20.43 8.75
C ARG A 256 -0.53 -20.32 7.75
N ASN A 257 -1.69 -19.84 8.17
CA ASN A 257 -2.86 -19.75 7.31
C ASN A 257 -3.23 -18.30 7.03
N TYR A 258 -3.79 -18.06 5.85
CA TYR A 258 -4.30 -16.76 5.46
C TYR A 258 -5.65 -16.92 4.76
N PRO A 259 -6.63 -16.03 5.06
CA PRO A 259 -7.93 -16.12 4.44
C PRO A 259 -7.85 -15.80 2.95
N ASP A 260 -8.56 -16.62 2.17
CA ASP A 260 -8.76 -16.43 0.74
C ASP A 260 -10.25 -16.43 0.45
N PHE A 261 -10.68 -15.52 -0.42
CA PHE A 261 -12.04 -15.50 -0.93
C PHE A 261 -11.99 -15.85 -2.41
N SER A 262 -12.29 -17.10 -2.72
CA SER A 262 -12.26 -17.64 -4.09
C SER A 262 -13.59 -18.30 -4.41
N ASP A 263 -14.08 -18.07 -5.63
CA ASP A 263 -15.30 -18.69 -6.15
C ASP A 263 -16.54 -18.48 -5.25
N GLY A 264 -16.63 -17.29 -4.65
CA GLY A 264 -17.75 -16.90 -3.77
C GLY A 264 -17.71 -17.53 -2.37
N THR A 265 -16.64 -18.24 -2.01
CA THR A 265 -16.51 -18.94 -0.73
C THR A 265 -15.21 -18.55 0.00
N PHE A 266 -15.26 -18.59 1.34
CA PHE A 266 -14.07 -18.43 2.17
C PHE A 266 -13.33 -19.74 2.32
N GLN A 267 -12.02 -19.67 2.10
CA GLN A 267 -11.10 -20.77 2.31
C GLN A 267 -9.90 -20.26 3.10
N TYR A 268 -9.24 -21.15 3.83
CA TYR A 268 -8.00 -20.84 4.52
C TYR A 268 -6.88 -21.57 3.81
N ARG A 269 -5.93 -20.82 3.27
CA ARG A 269 -4.80 -21.37 2.53
C ARG A 269 -3.53 -21.25 3.35
N GLU A 270 -2.71 -22.28 3.30
CA GLU A 270 -1.41 -22.29 3.94
C GLU A 270 -0.44 -21.38 3.17
N LEU A 271 0.20 -20.45 3.89
CA LEU A 271 1.24 -19.59 3.36
C LEU A 271 2.55 -20.36 3.22
N PRO A 272 3.33 -20.13 2.15
CA PRO A 272 4.66 -20.69 2.01
C PRO A 272 5.56 -20.27 3.19
N GLN A 273 6.09 -21.21 3.97
CA GLN A 273 6.91 -20.87 5.15
C GLN A 273 8.32 -20.42 4.76
N THR A 274 8.85 -20.94 3.65
CA THR A 274 10.10 -20.50 3.03
C THR A 274 9.85 -20.22 1.57
N LEU A 275 10.29 -19.05 1.09
CA LEU A 275 10.32 -18.82 -0.35
C LEU A 275 11.45 -19.66 -0.96
N THR A 276 11.18 -20.34 -2.06
CA THR A 276 12.25 -20.87 -2.92
C THR A 276 13.10 -19.71 -3.44
N LEU A 277 14.34 -19.98 -3.87
CA LEU A 277 15.19 -18.96 -4.50
C LEU A 277 14.47 -18.23 -5.64
N SER A 278 13.73 -18.98 -6.48
CA SER A 278 12.94 -18.42 -7.59
C SER A 278 11.80 -17.54 -7.10
N GLN A 279 11.08 -17.92 -6.05
CA GLN A 279 10.03 -17.10 -5.45
C GLN A 279 10.59 -15.84 -4.78
N GLY A 280 11.76 -15.92 -4.14
CA GLY A 280 12.44 -14.77 -3.55
C GLY A 280 12.91 -13.77 -4.60
N LEU A 281 13.50 -14.26 -5.69
CA LEU A 281 13.88 -13.42 -6.84
C LEU A 281 12.64 -12.81 -7.51
N TRP A 282 11.59 -13.60 -7.69
CA TRP A 282 10.32 -13.12 -8.25
C TRP A 282 9.69 -12.02 -7.39
N SER A 283 9.64 -12.21 -6.07
CA SER A 283 9.16 -11.21 -5.12
C SER A 283 9.94 -9.90 -5.20
N ARG A 284 11.28 -9.97 -5.33
CA ARG A 284 12.11 -8.78 -5.55
C ARG A 284 11.82 -8.12 -6.91
N ALA A 285 11.66 -8.91 -7.96
CA ALA A 285 11.38 -8.41 -9.31
C ALA A 285 10.04 -7.67 -9.38
N ILE A 286 8.95 -8.22 -8.83
CA ILE A 286 7.64 -7.55 -8.85
C ILE A 286 7.58 -6.32 -7.94
N ASN A 287 8.44 -6.23 -6.92
CA ASN A 287 8.54 -5.09 -6.01
C ASN A 287 9.66 -4.10 -6.41
N ALA A 288 10.36 -4.36 -7.53
CA ALA A 288 11.43 -3.52 -8.00
C ALA A 288 10.91 -2.12 -8.39
N PRO A 289 11.56 -1.02 -7.95
CA PRO A 289 11.11 0.35 -8.20
C PRO A 289 10.86 0.67 -9.67
N VAL A 290 11.76 0.27 -10.57
CA VAL A 290 11.70 0.59 -11.99
C VAL A 290 10.97 -0.50 -12.78
N SER A 291 11.47 -1.73 -12.66
CA SER A 291 11.08 -2.86 -13.50
C SER A 291 9.85 -3.62 -13.00
N GLY A 292 9.43 -3.40 -11.76
CA GLY A 292 8.34 -4.16 -11.15
C GLY A 292 7.02 -4.02 -11.89
N ALA A 293 6.75 -2.88 -12.55
CA ALA A 293 5.56 -2.73 -13.37
C ALA A 293 5.53 -3.69 -14.56
N LEU A 294 6.68 -3.91 -15.22
CA LEU A 294 6.82 -4.87 -16.31
C LEU A 294 6.60 -6.30 -15.80
N PHE A 295 7.25 -6.69 -14.70
CA PHE A 295 7.10 -8.05 -14.13
C PHE A 295 5.67 -8.35 -13.72
N ARG A 296 4.98 -7.39 -13.09
CA ARG A 296 3.55 -7.53 -12.75
C ARG A 296 2.67 -7.69 -13.99
N THR A 297 2.99 -7.01 -15.09
CA THR A 297 2.25 -7.17 -16.36
C THR A 297 2.49 -8.56 -16.96
N LEU A 298 3.75 -9.01 -17.02
CA LEU A 298 4.13 -10.31 -17.57
C LEU A 298 3.48 -11.48 -16.81
N SER A 299 3.21 -11.33 -15.51
CA SER A 299 2.54 -12.36 -14.70
C SER A 299 1.01 -12.32 -14.78
N GLY A 300 0.43 -11.65 -15.77
CA GLY A 300 -1.01 -11.49 -15.89
C GLY A 300 -1.61 -10.63 -14.78
N GLY A 301 -0.84 -9.72 -14.18
CA GLY A 301 -1.25 -8.94 -13.01
C GLY A 301 -2.43 -8.02 -13.25
N ALA A 302 -2.77 -7.70 -14.51
CA ALA A 302 -4.02 -6.98 -14.82
C ALA A 302 -5.25 -7.87 -14.59
N ALA A 303 -5.26 -9.09 -15.12
CA ALA A 303 -6.36 -10.04 -14.92
C ALA A 303 -6.50 -10.45 -13.44
N LYS A 304 -5.38 -10.69 -12.75
CA LYS A 304 -5.39 -10.96 -11.30
C LYS A 304 -6.00 -9.81 -10.51
N ARG A 305 -5.59 -8.56 -10.80
CA ARG A 305 -6.15 -7.36 -10.16
C ARG A 305 -7.64 -7.21 -10.43
N GLN A 306 -8.08 -7.42 -11.67
CA GLN A 306 -9.50 -7.35 -12.02
C GLN A 306 -10.32 -8.37 -11.23
N ARG A 307 -9.88 -9.63 -11.15
CA ARG A 307 -10.55 -10.68 -10.35
C ARG A 307 -10.63 -10.31 -8.86
N ALA A 308 -9.56 -9.75 -8.30
CA ALA A 308 -9.55 -9.31 -6.90
C ALA A 308 -10.55 -8.16 -6.65
N VAL A 309 -10.67 -7.22 -7.59
CA VAL A 309 -11.68 -6.14 -7.53
C VAL A 309 -13.10 -6.71 -7.63
N ASP A 310 -13.33 -7.68 -8.52
CA ASP A 310 -14.63 -8.35 -8.65
C ASP A 310 -15.02 -9.10 -7.37
N GLN A 311 -14.08 -9.82 -6.76
CA GLN A 311 -14.25 -10.47 -5.45
C GLN A 311 -14.53 -9.45 -4.33
N SER A 312 -13.82 -8.32 -4.34
CA SER A 312 -14.03 -7.24 -3.38
C SER A 312 -15.41 -6.63 -3.48
N LEU A 313 -15.94 -6.47 -4.69
CA LEU A 313 -17.31 -6.01 -4.92
C LEU A 313 -18.35 -6.99 -4.34
N ILE A 314 -18.14 -8.30 -4.50
CA ILE A 314 -19.02 -9.31 -3.88
C ILE A 314 -19.02 -9.17 -2.36
N MET A 315 -17.83 -9.13 -1.73
CA MET A 315 -17.71 -9.01 -0.28
C MET A 315 -18.35 -7.71 0.24
N LEU A 316 -18.19 -6.62 -0.50
CA LEU A 316 -18.80 -5.33 -0.16
C LEU A 316 -20.32 -5.39 -0.19
N ASN A 317 -20.90 -6.01 -1.23
CA ASN A 317 -22.34 -6.20 -1.33
C ASN A 317 -22.86 -7.08 -0.18
N LEU A 318 -22.13 -8.11 0.23
CA LEU A 318 -22.48 -8.95 1.38
C LEU A 318 -22.46 -8.16 2.70
N ILE A 319 -21.51 -7.23 2.90
CA ILE A 319 -21.49 -6.35 4.07
C ILE A 319 -22.72 -5.44 4.06
N ALA A 320 -23.01 -4.81 2.93
CA ALA A 320 -24.15 -3.92 2.78
C ALA A 320 -25.48 -4.66 3.04
N GLU A 321 -25.67 -5.84 2.45
CA GLU A 321 -26.85 -6.68 2.66
C GLU A 321 -27.03 -7.05 4.14
N LYS A 322 -25.97 -7.56 4.80
CA LYS A 322 -26.00 -7.90 6.22
C LYS A 322 -26.26 -6.70 7.12
N THR A 323 -25.72 -5.54 6.77
CA THR A 323 -25.95 -4.28 7.48
C THR A 323 -27.42 -3.87 7.37
N HIS A 324 -27.99 -3.87 6.16
CA HIS A 324 -29.39 -3.51 5.94
C HIS A 324 -30.37 -4.50 6.57
N ALA A 325 -30.04 -5.80 6.57
CA ALA A 325 -30.84 -6.82 7.24
C ALA A 325 -30.99 -6.60 8.76
N LYS A 326 -30.05 -5.86 9.37
CA LYS A 326 -30.10 -5.45 10.79
C LYS A 326 -30.86 -4.14 11.02
N GLY A 327 -31.39 -3.51 9.97
CA GLY A 327 -31.96 -2.16 10.04
C GLY A 327 -30.90 -1.07 10.20
N ALA A 328 -29.64 -1.37 9.92
CA ALA A 328 -28.55 -0.40 9.91
C ALA A 328 -28.33 0.20 8.52
N ARG A 329 -27.64 1.33 8.48
CA ARG A 329 -27.26 2.04 7.26
C ARG A 329 -25.82 1.67 6.89
N PHE A 330 -25.53 1.71 5.60
CA PHE A 330 -24.21 1.36 5.05
C PHE A 330 -23.66 2.50 4.21
N ALA A 331 -22.37 2.78 4.34
CA ALA A 331 -21.63 3.71 3.51
C ALA A 331 -20.26 3.15 3.13
N LEU A 332 -19.91 3.28 1.85
CA LEU A 332 -18.57 3.04 1.34
C LEU A 332 -17.89 4.40 1.13
N VAL A 333 -16.67 4.55 1.63
CA VAL A 333 -15.88 5.77 1.51
C VAL A 333 -14.45 5.39 1.14
N PHE A 334 -13.99 5.71 -0.06
CA PHE A 334 -12.59 5.45 -0.39
C PHE A 334 -11.69 6.50 0.26
N LEU A 335 -10.65 6.03 0.96
CA LEU A 335 -9.65 6.90 1.56
C LEU A 335 -8.61 7.26 0.48
N PRO A 336 -8.46 8.54 0.10
CA PRO A 336 -7.62 8.90 -1.03
C PRO A 336 -6.15 9.04 -0.62
N ARG A 337 -5.24 8.65 -1.49
CA ARG A 337 -3.80 8.89 -1.34
C ARG A 337 -3.39 10.18 -2.01
N ASN A 338 -2.25 10.74 -1.61
CA ASN A 338 -1.72 11.98 -2.18
C ASN A 338 -1.68 11.97 -3.72
N ASN A 339 -1.14 10.92 -4.33
CA ASN A 339 -1.10 10.84 -5.79
C ASN A 339 -2.49 10.82 -6.43
N GLU A 340 -3.49 10.20 -5.80
CA GLU A 340 -4.87 10.18 -6.30
C GLU A 340 -5.51 11.57 -6.17
N CYS A 341 -5.27 12.28 -5.05
CA CYS A 341 -5.69 13.67 -4.89
C CYS A 341 -5.04 14.60 -5.93
N LEU A 342 -3.76 14.41 -6.26
CA LEU A 342 -3.06 15.20 -7.29
C LEU A 342 -3.63 14.98 -8.68
N THR A 343 -3.90 13.72 -9.05
CA THR A 343 -4.40 13.37 -10.39
C THR A 343 -5.91 13.46 -10.50
N ARG A 344 -6.62 13.64 -9.39
CA ARG A 344 -8.09 13.58 -9.29
C ARG A 344 -8.64 12.28 -9.85
N THR A 345 -7.92 11.17 -9.63
CA THR A 345 -8.28 9.86 -10.15
C THR A 345 -7.77 8.77 -9.22
N TYR A 346 -8.67 7.89 -8.82
CA TYR A 346 -8.32 6.70 -8.03
C TYR A 346 -7.41 5.75 -8.81
N SER A 347 -6.53 5.05 -8.09
CA SER A 347 -5.53 4.14 -8.67
C SER A 347 -6.17 2.93 -9.35
N LEU A 348 -7.39 2.58 -8.95
CA LEU A 348 -8.22 1.55 -9.56
C LEU A 348 -9.51 2.16 -10.09
N ASN A 349 -10.09 1.52 -11.10
CA ASN A 349 -11.41 1.88 -11.58
C ASN A 349 -12.47 1.50 -10.53
N VAL A 350 -13.02 2.52 -9.87
CA VAL A 350 -14.08 2.38 -8.85
C VAL A 350 -15.47 2.76 -9.38
N SER A 351 -15.66 2.92 -10.69
CA SER A 351 -16.93 3.37 -11.29
C SER A 351 -18.11 2.41 -11.05
N ARG A 352 -17.83 1.15 -10.70
CA ARG A 352 -18.82 0.12 -10.38
C ARG A 352 -19.28 0.14 -8.93
N PHE A 353 -18.65 0.95 -8.08
CA PHE A 353 -18.95 1.06 -6.66
C PHE A 353 -19.82 2.30 -6.42
N GLN A 354 -20.79 2.18 -5.52
CA GLN A 354 -21.50 3.34 -4.97
C GLN A 354 -20.76 3.78 -3.71
N TYR A 355 -20.12 4.95 -3.74
CA TYR A 355 -19.29 5.45 -2.65
C TYR A 355 -19.46 6.96 -2.45
N LEU A 356 -19.03 7.43 -1.28
CA LEU A 356 -18.84 8.85 -0.98
C LEU A 356 -17.38 9.23 -1.22
N ASP A 357 -17.15 10.30 -1.98
CA ASP A 357 -15.80 10.71 -2.37
C ASP A 357 -15.24 11.77 -1.42
N LEU A 358 -14.07 11.49 -0.84
CA LEU A 358 -13.35 12.44 0.01
C LEU A 358 -12.39 13.33 -0.78
N MET A 359 -12.06 12.98 -2.03
CA MET A 359 -10.90 13.53 -2.74
C MET A 359 -11.00 15.06 -2.92
N ASP A 360 -12.21 15.58 -3.14
CA ASP A 360 -12.48 17.03 -3.24
C ASP A 360 -12.31 17.80 -1.93
N LYS A 361 -12.24 17.10 -0.79
CA LYS A 361 -12.07 17.69 0.54
C LYS A 361 -10.60 17.73 0.97
N PHE A 362 -9.69 17.14 0.19
CA PHE A 362 -8.24 17.16 0.39
C PHE A 362 -7.58 18.27 -0.45
N PRO A 363 -6.38 18.75 -0.07
CA PRO A 363 -5.60 19.67 -0.91
C PRO A 363 -5.34 19.08 -2.29
N SER A 364 -5.23 19.95 -3.30
CA SER A 364 -4.95 19.56 -4.68
C SER A 364 -3.53 19.87 -5.13
N ASP A 365 -2.73 20.50 -4.29
CA ASP A 365 -1.33 20.84 -4.54
C ASP A 365 -0.38 19.89 -3.78
N ARG A 366 0.81 19.67 -4.34
CA ARG A 366 1.79 18.72 -3.78
C ARG A 366 2.26 19.16 -2.40
N ASP A 367 2.51 20.46 -2.19
CA ASP A 367 2.95 20.98 -0.90
C ASP A 367 1.90 20.76 0.19
N GLY A 368 0.63 20.98 -0.14
CA GLY A 368 -0.52 20.72 0.72
C GLY A 368 -0.63 19.26 1.11
N LEU A 369 -0.50 18.36 0.14
CA LEU A 369 -0.62 16.92 0.36
C LEU A 369 0.58 16.34 1.11
N ASP A 370 1.80 16.78 0.82
CA ASP A 370 3.01 16.31 1.51
C ASP A 370 3.03 16.68 2.99
N ARG A 371 2.35 17.77 3.40
CA ARG A 371 2.14 18.11 4.81
C ARG A 371 1.23 17.13 5.55
N LEU A 372 0.39 16.37 4.84
CA LEU A 372 -0.59 15.48 5.46
C LEU A 372 -0.04 14.09 5.81
N ILE A 373 1.18 13.76 5.37
CA ILE A 373 1.74 12.40 5.51
C ILE A 373 3.06 12.39 6.28
N PHE A 374 3.42 11.23 6.83
CA PHE A 374 4.79 10.97 7.23
C PHE A 374 5.68 10.85 5.98
N LYS A 375 6.57 11.82 5.78
CA LYS A 375 7.40 11.92 4.57
C LYS A 375 8.23 10.64 4.39
N GLY A 376 8.11 10.03 3.21
CA GLY A 376 8.84 8.80 2.85
C GLY A 376 8.12 7.49 3.22
N GLU A 377 7.05 7.55 4.01
CA GLU A 377 6.27 6.40 4.48
C GLU A 377 4.86 6.40 3.86
N GLY A 378 4.18 7.55 3.85
CA GLY A 378 2.96 7.78 3.08
C GLY A 378 1.64 7.65 3.85
N HIS A 379 1.63 7.19 5.10
CA HIS A 379 0.43 7.28 5.95
C HIS A 379 0.18 8.71 6.44
N TRP A 380 -1.08 9.01 6.73
CA TRP A 380 -1.47 10.30 7.28
C TRP A 380 -0.87 10.53 8.68
N ASN A 381 -0.24 11.69 8.85
CA ASN A 381 0.16 12.20 10.16
C ASN A 381 -1.03 12.86 10.89
N ASP A 382 -0.80 13.46 12.05
CA ASP A 382 -1.82 14.17 12.83
C ASP A 382 -2.60 15.23 12.03
N GLU A 383 -1.98 15.88 11.04
CA GLU A 383 -2.67 16.83 10.16
C GLU A 383 -3.53 16.14 9.12
N GLY A 384 -3.00 15.11 8.46
CA GLY A 384 -3.78 14.30 7.52
C GLY A 384 -5.00 13.67 8.17
N GLN A 385 -4.87 13.15 9.40
CA GLN A 385 -5.99 12.59 10.16
C GLN A 385 -7.07 13.63 10.47
N ARG A 386 -6.68 14.88 10.78
CA ARG A 386 -7.64 15.99 10.98
C ARG A 386 -8.36 16.39 9.69
N VAL A 387 -7.64 16.41 8.56
CA VAL A 387 -8.25 16.66 7.24
C VAL A 387 -9.23 15.55 6.89
N ALA A 388 -8.84 14.29 7.09
CA ALA A 388 -9.70 13.13 6.89
C ALA A 388 -10.96 13.17 7.77
N ALA A 389 -10.83 13.54 9.05
CA ALA A 389 -11.96 13.67 9.97
C ALA A 389 -13.00 14.68 9.46
N ARG A 390 -12.53 15.89 9.08
CA ARG A 390 -13.40 16.94 8.53
C ARG A 390 -14.05 16.49 7.22
N ALA A 391 -13.27 15.90 6.31
CA ALA A 391 -13.75 15.42 5.03
C ALA A 391 -14.85 14.36 5.20
N MET A 392 -14.60 13.39 6.08
CA MET A 392 -15.54 12.31 6.41
C MET A 392 -16.86 12.86 6.95
N VAL A 393 -16.82 13.78 7.93
CA VAL A 393 -18.05 14.40 8.47
C VAL A 393 -18.80 15.16 7.38
N SER A 394 -18.10 15.94 6.55
CA SER A 394 -18.69 16.69 5.43
C SER A 394 -19.50 15.78 4.52
N VAL A 395 -18.90 14.67 4.06
CA VAL A 395 -19.58 13.78 3.10
C VAL A 395 -20.70 12.97 3.74
N LEU A 396 -20.57 12.58 5.01
CA LEU A 396 -21.64 11.86 5.73
C LEU A 396 -22.85 12.77 5.97
N VAL A 397 -22.63 14.06 6.23
CA VAL A 397 -23.72 15.05 6.36
C VAL A 397 -24.34 15.35 5.00
N GLU A 398 -23.52 15.57 3.95
CA GLU A 398 -24.00 15.80 2.58
C GLU A 398 -24.84 14.63 2.05
N ALA A 399 -24.50 13.39 2.44
CA ALA A 399 -25.24 12.18 2.11
C ALA A 399 -26.46 11.92 3.02
N ASN A 400 -26.78 12.80 3.97
CA ASN A 400 -27.84 12.63 4.98
C ASN A 400 -27.69 11.35 5.83
N LEU A 401 -26.46 10.89 6.02
CA LEU A 401 -26.15 9.76 6.90
C LEU A 401 -25.90 10.21 8.35
N ILE A 402 -25.50 11.46 8.55
CA ILE A 402 -25.46 12.11 9.85
C ILE A 402 -26.29 13.39 9.78
N GLU A 403 -27.31 13.49 10.61
CA GLU A 403 -28.15 14.68 10.68
C GLU A 403 -27.43 15.80 11.45
N ARG A 404 -27.65 17.05 11.04
CA ARG A 404 -27.04 18.22 11.69
C ARG A 404 -27.33 18.31 13.19
N ARG A 405 -28.47 17.79 13.65
CA ARG A 405 -28.83 17.77 15.07
C ARG A 405 -27.87 16.97 15.94
N TYR A 406 -27.05 16.08 15.39
CA TYR A 406 -26.05 15.28 16.12
C TYR A 406 -24.65 15.89 16.08
N LEU A 407 -24.50 17.04 15.40
CA LEU A 407 -23.23 17.75 15.34
C LEU A 407 -23.09 18.65 16.56
N ARG A 408 -21.86 18.80 17.05
CA ARG A 408 -21.56 19.85 18.04
C ARG A 408 -21.67 21.23 17.37
N ASP A 409 -22.15 22.19 18.14
CA ASP A 409 -22.28 23.61 17.73
C ASP A 409 -20.94 24.28 17.44
#